data_AF-A0A2G5XQB8-F1
#
_entry.id   AF-A0A2G5XQB8-F1
#
_cell.length_a   1.000
_cell.length_b   1.000
_cell.length_c   1.000
_cell.angle_alpha   90.00
_cell.angle_beta   90.00
_cell.angle_gamma   90.00
#
_symmetry.space_group_name_H-M   'P 1'
#
loop_
_entity.id
_entity.type
_entity.pdbx_description
1 polymer ?
#
loop_
_entity_poly.entity_id
_entity_poly.type
_entity_poly.pdbx_seq_one_letter_code
_entity_poly.pdbx_strand_id
1 'polypeptide(L)' 'MNKNVCPKCNGTEFSEGTDFMAVKPLDKKLSMGSNKILTFCLNCGEVISTRIEDPSKFRK' A
#
# COMPACT_ATOMS: atom_id res chain seq x y z
N MET A 1 0.56 20.51 0.46
CA MET A 1 -0.58 19.70 0.96
C MET A 1 -0.14 19.06 2.27
N ASN A 2 -0.83 19.34 3.37
CA ASN A 2 -0.52 18.75 4.67
C ASN A 2 -0.64 17.23 4.54
N LYS A 3 0.50 16.52 4.56
CA LYS A 3 0.58 15.06 4.35
C LYS A 3 -0.09 14.22 5.45
N ASN A 4 -0.69 14.87 6.45
CA ASN A 4 -1.17 14.25 7.68
C ASN A 4 -2.70 14.32 7.83
N VAL A 5 -3.45 14.61 6.77
CA VAL A 5 -4.91 14.77 6.83
C VAL A 5 -5.59 13.97 5.72
N CYS A 6 -6.64 13.24 6.07
CA CYS A 6 -7.42 12.44 5.14
C CYS A 6 -8.17 13.37 4.17
N PRO A 7 -8.03 13.21 2.85
CA PRO A 7 -8.65 14.12 1.88
C PRO A 7 -10.18 14.03 1.85
N LYS A 8 -10.77 12.97 2.42
CA LYS A 8 -12.21 12.72 2.41
C LYS A 8 -12.93 13.20 3.66
N CYS A 9 -12.34 13.02 4.84
CA CYS A 9 -13.02 13.31 6.12
C CYS A 9 -12.24 14.24 7.06
N ASN A 10 -11.06 14.72 6.65
CA ASN A 10 -10.15 15.49 7.49
C ASN A 10 -9.62 14.76 8.75
N GLY A 11 -9.82 13.44 8.86
CA GLY A 11 -9.22 12.63 9.93
C GLY A 11 -7.70 12.59 9.86
N THR A 12 -7.05 12.39 11.01
CA THR A 12 -5.59 12.41 11.16
C THR A 12 -5.02 11.08 11.63
N GLU A 13 -5.88 10.08 11.88
CA GLU A 13 -5.49 8.74 12.30
C GLU A 13 -5.46 7.80 11.09
N PHE A 14 -4.33 7.11 10.93
CA PHE A 14 -4.09 6.19 9.82
C PHE A 14 -3.51 4.88 10.33
N SER A 15 -3.83 3.81 9.63
CA SER A 15 -3.21 2.50 9.84
C SER A 15 -2.75 1.91 8.51
N GLU A 16 -1.93 0.87 8.61
CA GLU A 16 -1.44 0.13 7.47
C GLU A 16 -2.00 -1.29 7.46
N GLY A 17 -2.25 -1.80 6.26
CA GLY A 17 -2.69 -3.17 6.03
C GLY A 17 -2.09 -3.73 4.76
N THR A 18 -2.15 -5.05 4.61
CA THR A 18 -1.72 -5.75 3.41
C THR A 18 -2.78 -6.75 2.97
N ASP A 19 -2.72 -7.14 1.71
CA ASP A 19 -3.53 -8.23 1.18
C ASP A 19 -2.86 -9.59 1.42
N PHE A 20 -3.63 -10.66 1.25
CA PHE A 20 -3.14 -12.04 1.29
C PHE A 20 -2.23 -12.38 0.11
N MET A 21 -2.44 -11.76 -1.05
CA MET A 21 -1.67 -12.05 -2.27
C MET A 21 -0.59 -11.01 -2.53
N ALA A 22 0.65 -11.48 -2.63
CA ALA A 22 1.78 -10.65 -3.03
C ALA A 22 1.69 -10.22 -4.51
N VAL A 23 2.18 -9.02 -4.81
CA VAL A 23 2.37 -8.50 -6.17
C VAL A 23 3.59 -9.19 -6.76
N LYS A 24 3.45 -9.73 -7.98
CA LYS A 24 4.50 -10.49 -8.65
C LYS A 24 4.98 -9.80 -9.93
N PRO A 25 6.28 -9.88 -10.27
CA PRO A 25 6.76 -9.49 -11.58
C PRO A 25 6.09 -10.34 -12.66
N LEU A 26 5.60 -9.70 -13.74
CA LEU A 26 4.89 -10.39 -14.83
C LEU A 26 5.75 -11.43 -15.55
N ASP A 27 7.06 -11.19 -15.60
CA ASP A 27 8.07 -12.01 -16.27
C ASP A 27 8.64 -13.13 -15.37
N LYS A 28 8.35 -13.13 -14.07
CA LYS A 28 8.88 -14.14 -13.11
C LYS A 28 7.74 -14.94 -12.46
N LYS A 29 7.22 -15.92 -13.20
CA LYS A 29 6.09 -16.79 -12.77
C LYS A 29 6.30 -17.52 -11.44
N LEU A 30 7.56 -17.83 -11.08
CA LEU A 30 7.95 -18.51 -9.84
C LEU A 30 8.38 -17.54 -8.70
N SER A 31 8.18 -16.23 -8.86
CA SER A 31 8.54 -15.27 -7.82
C SER A 31 7.62 -15.37 -6.59
N MET A 32 8.21 -15.17 -5.41
CA MET A 32 7.48 -14.96 -4.15
C MET A 32 6.76 -13.61 -4.12
N GLY A 33 7.14 -12.66 -4.99
CA GLY A 33 6.55 -11.33 -5.05
C GLY A 33 6.91 -10.44 -3.86
N SER A 34 6.17 -9.34 -3.73
CA SER A 34 6.25 -8.40 -2.61
C SER A 34 4.87 -7.97 -2.16
N ASN A 35 4.70 -7.70 -0.87
CA ASN A 35 3.43 -7.27 -0.31
C ASN A 35 3.04 -5.89 -0.85
N LYS A 36 1.72 -5.70 -1.02
CA LYS A 36 1.12 -4.41 -1.30
C LYS A 36 0.64 -3.82 0.03
N ILE A 37 1.28 -2.74 0.47
CA ILE A 37 0.92 -2.04 1.70
C ILE A 37 -0.07 -0.92 1.36
N LEU A 38 -1.20 -0.93 2.02
CA LEU A 38 -2.24 0.10 1.97
C LEU A 38 -2.12 0.95 3.23
N THR A 39 -2.12 2.26 3.08
CA THR A 39 -2.32 3.19 4.22
C THR A 39 -3.71 3.78 4.11
N PHE A 40 -4.52 3.64 5.14
CA PHE A 40 -5.91 4.06 5.13
C PHE A 40 -6.31 4.80 6.40
N CYS A 41 -7.29 5.69 6.28
CA CYS A 41 -7.82 6.47 7.39
C CYS A 41 -8.66 5.59 8.31
N LEU A 42 -8.38 5.63 9.61
CA LEU A 42 -9.15 4.88 10.62
C LEU A 42 -10.55 5.45 10.85
N ASN A 43 -10.77 6.73 10.53
CA ASN A 43 -12.06 7.39 10.73
C ASN A 43 -13.09 7.03 9.65
N CYS A 44 -12.67 6.90 8.38
CA CYS A 44 -13.61 6.74 7.26
C CYS A 44 -13.21 5.67 6.22
N GLY A 45 -12.10 4.97 6.42
CA GLY A 45 -11.64 3.90 5.53
C GLY A 45 -11.03 4.35 4.20
N GLU A 46 -10.83 5.65 3.97
CA GLU A 46 -10.23 6.13 2.72
C GLU A 46 -8.77 5.68 2.61
N VAL A 47 -8.42 5.00 1.52
CA VAL A 47 -7.04 4.62 1.22
C VAL A 47 -6.30 5.83 0.67
N ILE A 48 -5.32 6.32 1.42
CA ILE A 48 -4.56 7.53 1.06
C ILE A 48 -3.26 7.23 0.33
N SER A 49 -2.76 5.99 0.42
CA SER A 49 -1.61 5.56 -0.38
C SER A 49 -1.56 4.04 -0.55
N THR A 50 -0.86 3.62 -1.58
CA THR A 50 -0.52 2.23 -1.85
C THR A 50 0.94 2.15 -2.26
N ARG A 51 1.69 1.22 -1.68
CA ARG A 51 3.09 1.00 -2.04
C ARG A 51 3.44 -0.48 -2.07
N ILE A 52 4.49 -0.82 -2.79
CA ILE A 52 5.11 -2.14 -2.76
C ILE A 52 6.16 -2.15 -1.65
N GLU A 53 6.09 -3.14 -0.75
CA GLU A 53 6.98 -3.24 0.42
C GLU A 53 8.46 -3.34 0.02
N ASP A 54 8.76 -4.14 -1.00
CA ASP A 54 10.09 -4.33 -1.55
C ASP A 54 10.06 -4.22 -3.08
N PRO A 55 10.19 -2.99 -3.62
CA PRO A 55 10.21 -2.77 -5.06
C PRO A 55 11.48 -3.31 -5.73
N SER A 56 12.53 -3.67 -4.98
CA SER A 56 13.78 -4.18 -5.56
C SER A 56 13.58 -5.52 -6.29
N LYS A 57 12.59 -6.31 -5.87
CA LYS A 57 12.19 -7.59 -6.51
C LYS A 57 11.70 -7.46 -7.94
N PHE A 58 11.44 -6.23 -8.39
CA PHE A 58 10.98 -5.90 -9.75
C PHE A 58 12.08 -5.27 -10.62
N ARG A 59 13.27 -5.03 -10.08
CA ARG A 59 14.42 -4.58 -10.88
C ARG A 59 14.97 -5.75 -11.71
N LYS A 60 15.49 -5.44 -12.90
CA LYS A 60 16.14 -6.39 -13.81
C LYS A 60 17.62 -6.50 -13.47
#